data_AF-A0A9E3YFD9-F1
#
_entry.id   AF-A0A9E3YFD9-F1
#
_cell.length_a   1.000
_cell.length_b   1.000
_cell.length_c   1.000
_cell.angle_alpha   90.00
_cell.angle_beta   90.00
_cell.angle_gamma   90.00
#
_symmetry.space_group_name_H-M   'P 1'
#
loop_
_entity.id
_entity.type
_entity.pdbx_description
1 polymer ?
#
loop_
_entity_poly.entity_id
_entity_poly.type
_entity_poly.pdbx_seq_one_letter_code
_entity_poly.pdbx_strand_id
1 'polypeptide(L)'
;MRWIAIGAALALVALVVHWQWSGTRRGGWMVLAAIVLLPSGFFAWREYTLESKLSEVVEYVAERPGATANCQGFLREFRLDRNLGEVAFDGKGGTSSVAQLRSGVCSELRSFIGGGYSRPSYDEIVAVHVLTHEAIHVAGVTSEAETECIAMQRSRDAAMMLGASAATADAMAAHYWSSVFPRMPGSYRALECFEDGDLDLTPGDGVWP
;
A
#
# COMPACT_ATOMS: atom_id res chain seq x y z
N MET A 1 -13.26 -19.05 -3.03
CA MET A 1 -14.21 -18.26 -2.21
C MET A 1 -15.00 -17.19 -2.99
N ARG A 2 -14.83 -17.04 -4.33
CA ARG A 2 -15.52 -16.01 -5.16
C ARG A 2 -17.04 -16.20 -5.33
N TRP A 3 -17.56 -17.43 -5.25
CA TRP A 3 -18.98 -17.73 -5.50
C TRP A 3 -19.88 -17.64 -4.26
N ILE A 4 -19.30 -17.81 -3.07
CA ILE A 4 -20.07 -17.86 -1.82
C ILE A 4 -20.59 -16.45 -1.45
N ALA A 5 -19.78 -15.41 -1.66
CA ALA A 5 -20.17 -14.03 -1.38
C ALA A 5 -21.25 -13.50 -2.33
N ILE A 6 -21.15 -13.82 -3.63
CA ILE A 6 -22.15 -13.43 -4.64
C ILE A 6 -23.46 -14.18 -4.40
N GLY A 7 -23.39 -15.49 -4.09
CA GLY A 7 -24.56 -16.29 -3.73
C GLY A 7 -25.26 -15.78 -2.48
N ALA A 8 -24.51 -15.39 -1.45
CA ALA A 8 -25.06 -14.82 -0.21
C ALA A 8 -25.76 -13.48 -0.45
N ALA A 9 -25.17 -12.58 -1.26
CA ALA A 9 -25.75 -11.29 -1.59
C ALA A 9 -27.05 -11.43 -2.40
N LEU A 10 -27.06 -12.31 -3.42
CA LEU A 10 -28.25 -12.55 -4.24
C LEU A 10 -29.38 -13.25 -3.45
N ALA A 11 -29.04 -14.18 -2.55
CA ALA A 11 -30.01 -14.83 -1.66
C ALA A 11 -30.64 -13.82 -0.68
N LEU A 12 -29.84 -12.89 -0.14
CA LEU A 12 -30.34 -11.80 0.72
C LEU A 12 -31.29 -10.88 -0.04
N VAL A 13 -30.95 -10.49 -1.28
CA VAL A 13 -31.83 -9.64 -2.12
C VAL A 13 -33.15 -10.37 -2.43
N ALA A 14 -33.09 -11.64 -2.82
CA ALA A 14 -34.29 -12.44 -3.12
C ALA A 14 -35.19 -12.62 -1.88
N LEU A 15 -34.61 -12.84 -0.70
CA LEU A 15 -35.34 -12.92 0.57
C LEU A 15 -36.00 -11.58 0.96
N VAL A 16 -35.32 -10.46 0.74
CA VAL A 16 -35.87 -9.12 1.01
C VAL A 16 -37.06 -8.81 0.07
N VAL A 17 -36.93 -9.13 -1.23
CA VAL A 17 -37.99 -8.91 -2.22
C VAL A 17 -39.21 -9.80 -1.96
N HIS A 18 -39.00 -11.10 -1.68
CA HIS A 18 -40.10 -12.02 -1.38
C HIS A 18 -40.85 -11.61 -0.09
N TRP A 19 -40.14 -11.07 0.90
CA TRP A 19 -40.73 -10.75 2.21
C TRP A 19 -41.32 -9.33 2.30
N GLN A 20 -40.86 -8.37 1.49
CA GLN A 20 -41.52 -7.06 1.34
C GLN A 20 -42.96 -7.21 0.82
N TRP A 21 -43.23 -8.26 0.04
CA TRP A 21 -44.56 -8.59 -0.44
C TRP A 21 -45.49 -9.16 0.66
N SER A 22 -44.94 -9.56 1.82
CA SER A 22 -45.69 -10.23 2.90
C SER A 22 -46.33 -9.30 3.96
N GLY A 23 -46.21 -7.98 3.82
CA GLY A 23 -47.07 -7.01 4.53
C GLY A 23 -46.90 -6.84 6.04
N THR A 24 -45.83 -7.37 6.68
CA THR A 24 -45.64 -7.23 8.14
C THR A 24 -44.70 -6.08 8.51
N ARG A 25 -45.05 -5.30 9.55
CA ARG A 25 -44.28 -4.14 10.10
C ARG A 25 -42.83 -4.46 10.54
N ARG A 26 -42.38 -5.71 10.43
CA ARG A 26 -41.00 -6.16 10.68
C ARG A 26 -40.06 -5.90 9.49
N GLY A 27 -40.58 -5.53 8.31
CA GLY A 27 -39.79 -5.23 7.11
C GLY A 27 -38.77 -4.08 7.26
N GLY A 28 -39.06 -3.09 8.11
CA GLY A 28 -38.17 -1.94 8.31
C GLY A 28 -36.79 -2.30 8.84
N TRP A 29 -36.70 -3.26 9.77
CA TRP A 29 -35.43 -3.67 10.38
C TRP A 29 -34.51 -4.41 9.42
N MET A 30 -35.05 -5.19 8.48
CA MET A 30 -34.22 -5.90 7.49
C MET A 30 -33.72 -4.96 6.39
N VAL A 31 -34.53 -3.99 5.98
CA VAL A 31 -34.08 -2.93 5.06
C VAL A 31 -32.98 -2.10 5.71
N LEU A 32 -33.15 -1.71 6.98
CA LEU A 32 -32.09 -1.02 7.75
C LEU A 32 -30.83 -1.88 7.89
N ALA A 33 -30.97 -3.17 8.20
CA ALA A 33 -29.83 -4.09 8.28
C ALA A 33 -29.10 -4.22 6.94
N ALA A 34 -29.81 -4.31 5.82
CA ALA A 34 -29.21 -4.35 4.49
C ALA A 34 -28.48 -3.04 4.14
N ILE A 35 -29.07 -1.89 4.47
CA ILE A 35 -28.47 -0.56 4.29
C ILE A 35 -27.18 -0.41 5.10
N VAL A 36 -27.05 -1.06 6.26
CA VAL A 36 -25.84 -1.00 7.08
C VAL A 36 -24.81 -2.05 6.64
N LEU A 37 -25.23 -3.31 6.47
CA LEU A 37 -24.31 -4.43 6.26
C LEU A 37 -23.70 -4.45 4.86
N LEU A 38 -24.46 -4.09 3.81
CA LEU A 38 -23.94 -4.14 2.44
C LEU A 38 -22.84 -3.10 2.20
N PRO A 39 -23.00 -1.81 2.55
CA PRO A 39 -21.92 -0.85 2.43
C PRO A 39 -20.74 -1.21 3.32
N SER A 40 -20.98 -1.60 4.58
CA SER A 40 -19.90 -1.99 5.51
C SER A 40 -19.08 -3.16 4.96
N GLY A 41 -19.75 -4.18 4.42
CA GLY A 41 -19.11 -5.31 3.77
C GLY A 41 -18.32 -4.91 2.53
N PHE A 42 -18.86 -4.01 1.71
CA PHE A 42 -18.17 -3.47 0.52
C PHE A 42 -16.91 -2.69 0.90
N PHE A 43 -16.96 -1.83 1.91
CA PHE A 43 -15.79 -1.09 2.40
C PHE A 43 -14.72 -2.03 2.95
N ALA A 44 -15.11 -2.99 3.80
CA ALA A 44 -14.17 -3.98 4.34
C ALA A 44 -13.53 -4.81 3.22
N TRP A 45 -14.30 -5.22 2.22
CA TRP A 45 -13.78 -5.95 1.06
C TRP A 45 -12.80 -5.12 0.23
N ARG A 46 -13.08 -3.83 0.01
CA ARG A 46 -12.17 -2.93 -0.69
C ARG A 46 -10.85 -2.75 0.05
N GLU A 47 -10.90 -2.62 1.38
CA GLU A 47 -9.71 -2.49 2.20
C GLU A 47 -8.85 -3.75 2.14
N TYR A 48 -9.47 -4.91 2.38
CA TYR A 48 -8.80 -6.20 2.30
C TYR A 48 -8.16 -6.45 0.92
N THR A 49 -8.85 -6.06 -0.16
CA THR A 49 -8.33 -6.22 -1.52
C THR A 49 -7.13 -5.31 -1.78
N LEU A 50 -7.15 -4.09 -1.24
CA LEU A 50 -6.00 -3.19 -1.30
C LEU A 50 -4.82 -3.78 -0.53
N GLU A 51 -5.00 -4.07 0.75
CA GLU A 51 -3.94 -4.62 1.63
C GLU A 51 -3.34 -5.91 1.07
N SER A 52 -4.15 -6.81 0.49
CA SER A 52 -3.66 -8.02 -0.18
C SER A 52 -2.70 -7.68 -1.32
N LYS A 53 -3.07 -6.72 -2.18
CA LYS A 53 -2.23 -6.32 -3.31
C LYS A 53 -0.97 -5.58 -2.86
N LEU A 54 -1.07 -4.76 -1.82
CA LEU A 54 0.10 -4.10 -1.22
C LEU A 54 1.03 -5.13 -0.56
N SER A 55 0.48 -6.16 0.08
CA SER A 55 1.27 -7.24 0.70
C SER A 55 2.09 -8.03 -0.32
N GLU A 56 1.57 -8.27 -1.52
CA GLU A 56 2.33 -8.90 -2.61
C GLU A 56 3.58 -8.08 -2.98
N VAL A 57 3.45 -6.74 -3.01
CA VAL A 57 4.60 -5.84 -3.24
C VAL A 57 5.59 -5.91 -2.08
N VAL A 58 5.11 -5.85 -0.84
CA VAL A 58 5.98 -5.93 0.35
C VAL A 58 6.74 -7.27 0.38
N GLU A 59 6.07 -8.39 0.15
CA GLU A 59 6.70 -9.72 0.11
C GLU A 59 7.78 -9.82 -0.97
N TYR A 60 7.53 -9.25 -2.16
CA TYR A 60 8.50 -9.21 -3.24
C TYR A 60 9.70 -8.31 -2.92
N VAL A 61 9.45 -7.05 -2.54
CA VAL A 61 10.52 -6.06 -2.30
C VAL A 61 11.34 -6.44 -1.07
N ALA A 62 10.71 -6.96 -0.02
CA ALA A 62 11.40 -7.39 1.19
C ALA A 62 12.08 -8.77 1.05
N GLU A 63 11.84 -9.48 -0.07
CA GLU A 63 12.27 -10.86 -0.30
C GLU A 63 11.94 -11.79 0.89
N ARG A 64 10.81 -11.52 1.57
CA ARG A 64 10.45 -12.13 2.85
C ARG A 64 9.06 -12.78 2.77
N PRO A 65 8.99 -14.12 2.65
CA PRO A 65 7.72 -14.82 2.50
C PRO A 65 6.73 -14.52 3.62
N GLY A 66 5.48 -14.25 3.26
CA GLY A 66 4.42 -13.91 4.21
C GLY A 66 4.53 -12.53 4.87
N ALA A 67 5.40 -11.65 4.37
CA ALA A 67 5.37 -10.24 4.75
C ALA A 67 4.07 -9.58 4.26
N THR A 68 3.52 -8.67 5.06
CA THR A 68 2.23 -8.05 4.76
C THR A 68 2.27 -6.53 4.88
N ALA A 69 1.37 -5.86 4.18
CA ALA A 69 1.08 -4.45 4.34
C ALA A 69 -0.24 -4.29 5.13
N ASN A 70 -0.27 -3.33 6.05
CA ASN A 70 -1.48 -2.98 6.79
C ASN A 70 -1.77 -1.49 6.65
N CYS A 71 -3.00 -1.16 6.28
CA CYS A 71 -3.49 0.20 6.26
C CYS A 71 -4.07 0.56 7.62
N GLN A 72 -3.44 1.52 8.31
CA GLN A 72 -3.96 2.00 9.57
C GLN A 72 -5.33 2.65 9.36
N GLY A 73 -6.36 2.09 10.00
CA GLY A 73 -7.72 2.65 9.96
C GLY A 73 -7.86 3.91 10.81
N PHE A 74 -8.92 4.69 10.53
CA PHE A 74 -9.25 5.98 11.17
C PHE A 74 -9.17 6.00 12.72
N LEU A 75 -9.48 4.90 13.41
CA LEU A 75 -9.42 4.82 14.88
C LEU A 75 -8.00 4.64 15.44
N ARG A 76 -7.02 4.24 14.61
CA ARG A 76 -5.60 4.11 14.97
C ARG A 76 -4.76 5.33 14.59
N GLU A 77 -5.35 6.32 13.90
CA GLU A 77 -4.71 7.57 13.45
C GLU A 77 -4.34 8.54 14.60
N PHE A 78 -4.72 8.24 15.85
CA PHE A 78 -4.37 9.05 17.03
C PHE A 78 -2.91 8.87 17.51
N ARG A 79 -2.00 8.38 16.66
CA ARG A 79 -0.56 8.42 16.92
C ARG A 79 0.03 9.72 16.38
N LEU A 80 0.68 10.48 17.28
CA LEU A 80 1.28 11.80 17.04
C LEU A 80 2.65 11.75 16.34
N ASP A 81 3.08 10.57 15.86
CA ASP A 81 4.30 10.46 15.05
C ASP A 81 4.06 11.13 13.68
N ARG A 82 5.14 11.51 12.99
CA ARG A 82 5.08 12.19 11.68
C ARG A 82 5.38 11.25 10.50
N ASN A 83 5.58 9.96 10.78
CA ASN A 83 6.09 9.00 9.80
C ASN A 83 4.94 8.49 8.94
N LEU A 84 5.10 8.48 7.61
CA LEU A 84 4.05 8.07 6.67
C LEU A 84 3.80 6.55 6.67
N GLY A 85 4.76 5.78 7.19
CA GLY A 85 4.64 4.37 7.56
C GLY A 85 5.56 4.03 8.74
N GLU A 86 5.47 2.79 9.23
CA GLU A 86 6.40 2.26 10.23
C GLU A 86 6.50 0.72 10.18
N VAL A 87 7.65 0.20 10.57
CA VAL A 87 7.87 -1.22 10.89
C VAL A 87 8.38 -1.31 12.33
N ALA A 88 7.77 -2.18 13.14
CA ALA A 88 8.23 -2.38 14.51
C ALA A 88 9.56 -3.16 14.54
N PHE A 89 10.56 -2.63 15.24
CA PHE A 89 11.82 -3.30 15.50
C PHE A 89 11.77 -3.98 16.88
N ASP A 90 12.14 -5.25 16.96
CA ASP A 90 12.33 -5.91 18.24
C ASP A 90 13.70 -5.52 18.82
N GLY A 91 13.79 -5.51 20.16
CA GLY A 91 15.05 -5.18 20.87
C GLY A 91 16.17 -6.22 20.69
N LYS A 92 16.01 -7.20 19.80
CA LYS A 92 16.99 -8.23 19.43
C LYS A 92 17.49 -8.07 18.00
N GLY A 93 17.11 -6.99 17.31
CA GLY A 93 17.53 -6.69 15.93
C GLY A 93 16.66 -7.29 14.84
N GLY A 94 15.51 -7.91 15.19
CA GLY A 94 14.52 -8.39 14.23
C GLY A 94 13.50 -7.32 13.85
N THR A 95 12.99 -7.39 12.61
CA THR A 95 11.93 -6.50 12.12
C THR A 95 10.60 -7.24 12.04
N SER A 96 9.52 -6.52 12.35
CA SER A 96 8.15 -6.96 12.11
C SER A 96 7.98 -7.33 10.63
N SER A 97 7.26 -8.42 10.37
CA SER A 97 6.89 -8.83 9.00
C SER A 97 5.70 -8.04 8.45
N VAL A 98 5.38 -6.89 9.04
CA VAL A 98 4.22 -6.07 8.70
C VAL A 98 4.67 -4.63 8.52
N ALA A 99 4.50 -4.12 7.29
CA ALA A 99 4.63 -2.71 6.94
C ALA A 99 3.32 -1.99 7.31
N GLN A 100 3.38 -1.09 8.29
CA GLN A 100 2.22 -0.28 8.67
C GLN A 100 2.23 1.00 7.83
N LEU A 101 1.13 1.28 7.16
CA LEU A 101 0.97 2.46 6.31
C LEU A 101 -0.14 3.36 6.86
N ARG A 102 0.05 4.68 6.80
CA ARG A 102 -1.03 5.60 7.18
C ARG A 102 -2.20 5.55 6.21
N SER A 103 -3.37 5.94 6.71
CA SER A 103 -4.60 6.00 5.90
C SER A 103 -4.45 6.90 4.67
N GLY A 104 -3.71 8.01 4.79
CA GLY A 104 -3.38 8.91 3.68
C GLY A 104 -2.58 8.22 2.58
N VAL A 105 -1.51 7.51 2.94
CA VAL A 105 -0.71 6.73 1.98
C VAL A 105 -1.56 5.65 1.31
N CYS A 106 -2.36 4.92 2.08
CA CYS A 106 -3.27 3.92 1.51
C CYS A 106 -4.36 4.53 0.62
N SER A 107 -4.79 5.77 0.89
CA SER A 107 -5.70 6.52 0.01
C SER A 107 -5.05 6.77 -1.35
N GLU A 108 -3.83 7.27 -1.36
CA GLU A 108 -3.09 7.55 -2.59
C GLU A 108 -2.72 6.27 -3.35
N LEU A 109 -2.31 5.20 -2.66
CA LEU A 109 -2.09 3.89 -3.30
C LEU A 109 -3.37 3.35 -3.95
N ARG A 110 -4.53 3.53 -3.31
CA ARG A 110 -5.82 3.15 -3.87
C ARG A 110 -6.18 4.00 -5.09
N SER A 111 -5.89 5.30 -5.05
CA SER A 111 -6.06 6.21 -6.18
C SER A 111 -5.18 5.76 -7.34
N PHE A 112 -3.89 5.53 -7.10
CA PHE A 112 -2.92 5.09 -8.09
C PHE A 112 -3.36 3.81 -8.81
N ILE A 113 -3.76 2.79 -8.05
CA ILE A 113 -4.25 1.51 -8.59
C ILE A 113 -5.55 1.68 -9.39
N GLY A 114 -6.44 2.59 -8.96
CA GLY A 114 -7.72 2.85 -9.63
C GLY A 114 -7.66 3.84 -10.79
N GLY A 115 -6.61 4.67 -10.86
CA GLY A 115 -6.49 5.83 -11.73
C GLY A 115 -5.90 5.55 -13.12
N GLY A 116 -5.52 4.31 -13.40
CA GLY A 116 -5.05 3.89 -14.74
C GLY A 116 -3.63 4.32 -15.08
N TYR A 117 -2.81 4.73 -14.10
CA TYR A 117 -1.35 4.84 -14.17
C TYR A 117 -0.77 5.81 -15.22
N SER A 118 -1.60 6.57 -15.93
CA SER A 118 -1.15 7.31 -17.11
C SER A 118 -0.38 8.59 -16.75
N ARG A 119 -0.76 9.23 -15.64
CA ARG A 119 -0.12 10.43 -15.09
C ARG A 119 -0.27 10.43 -13.56
N PRO A 120 0.56 9.66 -12.85
CA PRO A 120 0.50 9.62 -11.40
C PRO A 120 0.72 11.01 -10.79
N SER A 121 -0.04 11.33 -9.74
CA SER A 121 0.14 12.57 -8.99
C SER A 121 1.43 12.55 -8.19
N TYR A 122 1.86 13.71 -7.68
CA TYR A 122 2.99 13.79 -6.76
C TYR A 122 2.79 12.89 -5.53
N ASP A 123 1.60 12.93 -4.94
CA ASP A 123 1.27 12.17 -3.73
C ASP A 123 1.18 10.66 -4.01
N GLU A 124 0.73 10.26 -5.21
CA GLU A 124 0.74 8.85 -5.64
C GLU A 124 2.18 8.33 -5.83
N ILE A 125 3.08 9.13 -6.40
CA ILE A 125 4.50 8.77 -6.55
C ILE A 125 5.13 8.58 -5.17
N VAL A 126 4.91 9.53 -4.25
CA VAL A 126 5.40 9.44 -2.87
C VAL A 126 4.80 8.23 -2.16
N ALA A 127 3.52 7.93 -2.33
CA ALA A 127 2.86 6.82 -1.66
C ALA A 127 3.40 5.45 -2.12
N VAL A 128 3.69 5.29 -3.42
CA VAL A 128 4.36 4.08 -3.93
C VAL A 128 5.78 3.96 -3.37
N HIS A 129 6.51 5.07 -3.27
CA HIS A 129 7.82 5.06 -2.65
C HIS A 129 7.74 4.68 -1.16
N VAL A 130 6.82 5.26 -0.38
CA VAL A 130 6.65 4.93 1.05
C VAL A 130 6.35 3.44 1.26
N LEU A 131 5.48 2.85 0.44
CA LEU A 131 5.25 1.39 0.48
C LEU A 131 6.56 0.61 0.29
N THR A 132 7.39 1.05 -0.64
CA THR A 132 8.69 0.43 -0.94
C THR A 132 9.66 0.63 0.21
N HIS A 133 9.72 1.83 0.80
CA HIS A 133 10.52 2.18 1.97
C HIS A 133 10.21 1.27 3.16
N GLU A 134 8.93 1.14 3.51
CA GLU A 134 8.53 0.24 4.60
C GLU A 134 8.81 -1.23 4.28
N ALA A 135 8.73 -1.66 3.01
CA ALA A 135 9.11 -3.01 2.62
C ALA A 135 10.60 -3.28 2.85
N ILE A 136 11.48 -2.30 2.59
CA ILE A 136 12.91 -2.41 2.87
C ILE A 136 13.17 -2.49 4.39
N HIS A 137 12.41 -1.77 5.22
CA HIS A 137 12.44 -1.99 6.65
C HIS A 137 11.99 -3.40 7.06
N VAL A 138 10.94 -3.96 6.41
CA VAL A 138 10.53 -5.35 6.63
C VAL A 138 11.65 -6.35 6.26
N ALA A 139 12.50 -6.01 5.28
CA ALA A 139 13.67 -6.81 4.89
C ALA A 139 14.76 -6.84 5.97
N GLY A 140 14.74 -5.90 6.93
CA GLY A 140 15.68 -5.86 8.05
C GLY A 140 16.61 -4.64 8.05
N VAL A 141 16.54 -3.77 7.04
CA VAL A 141 17.36 -2.56 6.99
C VAL A 141 16.81 -1.56 8.01
N THR A 142 17.65 -1.12 8.93
CA THR A 142 17.23 -0.23 10.04
C THR A 142 17.68 1.22 9.84
N SER A 143 18.62 1.45 8.94
CA SER A 143 19.14 2.78 8.61
C SER A 143 18.17 3.49 7.65
N GLU A 144 17.53 4.57 8.09
CA GLU A 144 16.64 5.40 7.25
C GLU A 144 17.32 5.84 5.95
N ALA A 145 18.61 6.21 6.00
CA ALA A 145 19.37 6.66 4.84
C ALA A 145 19.63 5.55 3.82
N GLU A 146 19.90 4.33 4.31
CA GLU A 146 20.11 3.16 3.46
C GLU A 146 18.77 2.67 2.89
N THR A 147 17.75 2.58 3.74
CA THR A 147 16.37 2.24 3.37
C THR A 147 15.87 3.17 2.28
N GLU A 148 16.01 4.50 2.44
CA GLU A 148 15.59 5.48 1.45
C GLU A 148 16.29 5.25 0.10
N CYS A 149 17.61 5.02 0.11
CA CYS A 149 18.37 4.78 -1.12
C CYS A 149 17.92 3.52 -1.85
N ILE A 150 17.80 2.41 -1.12
CA ILE A 150 17.38 1.12 -1.69
C ILE A 150 15.93 1.22 -2.18
N ALA A 151 15.04 1.81 -1.40
CA ALA A 151 13.64 1.97 -1.77
C ALA A 151 13.46 2.85 -3.00
N MET A 152 14.31 3.86 -3.17
CA MET A 152 14.31 4.75 -4.31
C MET A 152 14.63 3.98 -5.61
N GLN A 153 15.61 3.08 -5.57
CA GLN A 153 15.96 2.19 -6.69
C GLN A 153 14.87 1.11 -6.93
N ARG A 154 14.30 0.55 -5.85
CA ARG A 154 13.24 -0.47 -5.95
C ARG A 154 11.84 0.07 -6.27
N SER A 155 11.64 1.39 -6.25
CA SER A 155 10.33 2.03 -6.46
C SER A 155 9.77 1.74 -7.86
N ARG A 156 10.66 1.57 -8.86
CA ARG A 156 10.28 1.16 -10.21
C ARG A 156 9.57 -0.19 -10.21
N ASP A 157 10.16 -1.20 -9.59
CA ASP A 157 9.61 -2.55 -9.54
C ASP A 157 8.29 -2.58 -8.77
N ALA A 158 8.22 -1.87 -7.64
CA ALA A 158 6.99 -1.72 -6.87
C ALA A 158 5.86 -1.10 -7.70
N ALA A 159 6.13 -0.03 -8.45
CA ALA A 159 5.14 0.58 -9.35
C ALA A 159 4.64 -0.39 -10.43
N MET A 160 5.54 -1.17 -11.03
CA MET A 160 5.18 -2.18 -12.02
C MET A 160 4.31 -3.29 -11.43
N MET A 161 4.64 -3.78 -10.24
CA MET A 161 3.81 -4.78 -9.54
C MET A 161 2.41 -4.27 -9.23
N LEU A 162 2.28 -2.98 -8.92
CA LEU A 162 0.99 -2.33 -8.71
C LEU A 162 0.17 -2.17 -10.00
N GLY A 163 0.79 -2.37 -11.16
CA GLY A 163 0.14 -2.42 -12.48
C GLY A 163 0.60 -1.33 -13.46
N ALA A 164 1.57 -0.48 -13.08
CA ALA A 164 2.10 0.53 -13.98
C ALA A 164 2.86 -0.09 -15.15
N SER A 165 2.87 0.59 -16.30
CA SER A 165 3.76 0.23 -17.40
C SER A 165 5.22 0.52 -17.02
N ALA A 166 6.18 -0.14 -17.66
CA ALA A 166 7.61 0.14 -17.46
C ALA A 166 7.91 1.64 -17.66
N ALA A 167 7.41 2.24 -18.75
CA ALA A 167 7.61 3.67 -19.03
C ALA A 167 7.03 4.59 -17.94
N THR A 168 5.88 4.23 -17.37
CA THR A 168 5.32 4.97 -16.22
C THR A 168 6.22 4.80 -14.99
N ALA A 169 6.61 3.57 -14.67
CA ALA A 169 7.42 3.26 -13.50
C ALA A 169 8.79 3.95 -13.55
N ASP A 170 9.45 3.94 -14.72
CA ASP A 170 10.71 4.65 -14.98
C ASP A 170 10.54 6.16 -14.73
N ALA A 171 9.46 6.74 -15.27
CA ALA A 171 9.16 8.16 -15.08
C ALA A 171 8.87 8.51 -13.61
N MET A 172 8.23 7.62 -12.86
CA MET A 172 7.96 7.81 -11.43
C MET A 172 9.26 7.75 -10.61
N ALA A 173 10.12 6.75 -10.86
CA ALA A 173 11.39 6.60 -10.18
C ALA A 173 12.31 7.81 -10.44
N ALA A 174 12.43 8.22 -11.71
CA ALA A 174 13.16 9.41 -12.09
C ALA A 174 12.58 10.71 -11.47
N HIS A 175 11.25 10.82 -11.37
CA HIS A 175 10.61 11.95 -10.70
C HIS A 175 10.92 11.98 -9.20
N TYR A 176 10.84 10.83 -8.52
CA TYR A 176 11.18 10.73 -7.11
C TYR A 176 12.63 11.15 -6.86
N TRP A 177 13.58 10.58 -7.62
CA TRP A 177 15.00 10.89 -7.52
C TRP A 177 15.31 12.37 -7.77
N SER A 178 14.76 12.95 -8.83
CA SER A 178 15.08 14.34 -9.21
C SER A 178 14.35 15.39 -8.38
N SER A 179 13.15 15.05 -7.88
CA SER A 179 12.25 16.03 -7.28
C SER A 179 12.03 15.79 -5.79
N VAL A 180 11.90 14.56 -5.30
CA VAL A 180 11.57 14.28 -3.90
C VAL A 180 12.83 14.08 -3.06
N PHE A 181 13.69 13.13 -3.46
CA PHE A 181 14.89 12.73 -2.73
C PHE A 181 15.79 13.93 -2.33
N PRO A 182 16.08 14.93 -3.18
CA PRO A 182 16.98 16.03 -2.83
C PRO A 182 16.44 16.94 -1.72
N ARG A 183 15.12 16.90 -1.47
CA ARG A 183 14.45 17.67 -0.42
C ARG A 183 14.33 16.90 0.90
N MET A 184 14.72 15.63 0.94
CA MET A 184 14.68 14.82 2.15
C MET A 184 15.69 15.31 3.20
N PRO A 185 15.38 15.15 4.51
CA PRO A 185 16.33 15.49 5.57
C PRO A 185 17.66 14.75 5.39
N GLY A 186 18.76 15.32 5.90
CA GLY A 186 20.08 14.71 5.76
C GLY A 186 20.17 13.29 6.35
N SER A 187 19.35 12.96 7.35
CA SER A 187 19.27 11.61 7.93
C SER A 187 18.69 10.54 6.98
N TYR A 188 18.05 10.95 5.90
CA TYR A 188 17.50 10.09 4.84
C TYR A 188 18.40 10.04 3.60
N ARG A 189 19.48 10.82 3.56
CA ARG A 189 20.35 10.94 2.39
C ARG A 189 21.74 10.42 2.72
N ALA A 190 21.96 9.12 2.47
CA ALA A 190 23.29 8.52 2.55
C ALA A 190 24.23 9.20 1.54
N LEU A 191 25.48 9.41 1.92
CA LEU A 191 26.48 10.04 1.05
C LEU A 191 26.89 9.11 -0.10
N GLU A 192 26.72 7.82 0.12
CA GLU A 192 27.05 6.71 -0.76
C GLU A 192 25.92 6.38 -1.76
N CYS A 193 24.79 7.11 -1.69
CA CYS A 193 23.62 6.90 -2.55
C CYS A 193 23.71 7.71 -3.85
N PHE A 194 24.41 7.16 -4.84
CA PHE A 194 24.51 7.68 -6.19
C PHE A 194 24.83 6.54 -7.17
N GLU A 195 24.63 6.77 -8.47
CA GLU A 195 24.98 5.83 -9.54
C GLU A 195 26.45 5.39 -9.45
N ASP A 196 26.70 4.09 -9.52
CA ASP A 196 28.00 3.45 -9.30
C ASP A 196 28.60 3.64 -7.88
N GLY A 197 27.81 4.11 -6.92
CA GLY A 197 28.17 4.25 -5.51
C GLY A 197 28.05 2.95 -4.70
N ASP A 198 28.49 2.97 -3.44
CA ASP A 198 28.46 1.76 -2.58
C ASP A 198 27.03 1.27 -2.26
N LEU A 199 26.02 2.12 -2.41
CA LEU A 199 24.61 1.77 -2.22
C LEU A 199 23.84 1.56 -3.54
N ASP A 200 24.51 1.63 -4.68
CA ASP A 200 23.93 1.20 -5.95
C ASP A 200 23.70 -0.32 -5.91
N LEU A 201 22.47 -0.75 -6.21
CA LEU A 201 22.09 -2.16 -6.24
C LEU A 201 22.65 -2.89 -7.46
N THR A 202 22.97 -2.16 -8.54
CA THR A 202 23.46 -2.70 -9.81
C THR A 202 24.61 -1.87 -10.40
N PRO A 203 25.71 -1.66 -9.66
CA PRO A 203 26.79 -0.77 -10.10
C PRO A 203 27.42 -1.25 -11.43
N GLY A 204 27.66 -0.30 -12.32
CA GLY A 204 28.31 -0.49 -13.61
C GLY A 204 27.40 -0.92 -14.77
N ASP A 205 26.09 -1.00 -14.57
CA ASP A 205 25.13 -1.35 -15.63
C ASP A 205 24.45 -0.13 -16.29
N GLY A 206 24.65 1.06 -15.73
CA GLY A 206 24.07 2.33 -16.20
C GLY A 206 22.57 2.46 -15.92
N VAL A 207 22.02 1.68 -14.99
CA VAL A 207 20.65 1.78 -14.49
C VAL A 207 20.65 2.56 -13.19
N TRP A 208 20.01 3.73 -13.21
CA TRP A 208 19.78 4.54 -12.02
C TRP A 208 18.55 5.44 -12.18
N PRO A 209 17.78 5.69 -11.11
CA PRO A 209 17.77 4.90 -9.89
C PRO A 209 17.12 3.53 -10.07
#